data_AF-A0AAD8ZUS8-F1
#
_entry.id   AF-A0AAD8ZUS8-F1
#
_cell.length_a   1.000
_cell.length_b   1.000
_cell.length_c   1.000
_cell.angle_alpha   90.00
_cell.angle_beta   90.00
_cell.angle_gamma   90.00
#
_symmetry.space_group_name_H-M   'P 1'
#
loop_
_entity.id
_entity.type
_entity.pdbx_description
1 polymer ?
#
loop_
_entity_poly.entity_id
_entity_poly.type
_entity_poly.pdbx_seq_one_letter_code
_entity_poly.pdbx_strand_id
1 'polypeptide(L)' 'ENVAGENCDQCKAGFYNLHGDSFLGCEECYCSGVASHCVASQWDRSNTSVVSVA' A
#
# COMPACT_ATOMS: atom_id res chain seq x y z
N GLU A 1 5.31 -13.48 -3.99
CA GLU A 1 3.97 -12.91 -3.77
C GLU A 1 3.92 -12.19 -2.43
N ASN A 2 3.29 -11.01 -2.40
CA ASN A 2 3.28 -10.10 -1.24
C ASN A 2 1.88 -9.98 -0.60
N VAL A 3 1.00 -10.92 -0.94
CA VAL A 3 -0.41 -10.99 -0.53
C VAL A 3 -0.65 -12.12 0.46
N ALA A 4 -1.74 -12.01 1.21
CA ALA A 4 -2.19 -12.92 2.25
C ALA A 4 -3.73 -12.94 2.28
N GLY A 5 -4.27 -13.82 3.13
CA GLY A 5 -5.71 -14.09 3.17
C GLY A 5 -6.12 -15.22 2.24
N GLU A 6 -7.27 -15.82 2.48
CA GLU A 6 -7.80 -16.94 1.69
C GLU A 6 -8.00 -16.57 0.21
N ASN A 7 -8.33 -15.31 -0.05
CA ASN A 7 -8.56 -14.77 -1.39
C ASN A 7 -7.42 -13.89 -1.91
N CYS A 8 -6.27 -13.88 -1.23
CA CYS A 8 -5.13 -13.04 -1.58
C CYS A 8 -5.47 -11.53 -1.65
N ASP A 9 -6.44 -11.10 -0.84
CA ASP A 9 -7.02 -9.75 -0.82
C ASP A 9 -6.41 -8.83 0.25
N GLN A 10 -5.40 -9.33 0.98
CA GLN A 10 -4.69 -8.60 2.02
C GLN A 10 -3.20 -8.56 1.73
N CYS A 11 -2.50 -7.51 2.16
CA CYS A 11 -1.04 -7.47 2.09
C CYS A 11 -0.41 -8.23 3.25
N LYS A 12 0.72 -8.88 3.00
CA LYS A 12 1.58 -9.38 4.07
C LYS A 12 2.09 -8.22 4.94
N ALA A 13 2.47 -8.51 6.18
CA ALA A 13 3.14 -7.52 7.04
C ALA A 13 4.39 -6.96 6.35
N GLY A 14 4.61 -5.64 6.43
CA GLY A 14 5.66 -4.95 5.70
C GLY A 14 5.32 -4.60 4.25
N PHE A 15 4.09 -4.86 3.77
CA PHE A 15 3.64 -4.50 2.43
C PHE A 15 2.33 -3.70 2.47
N TYR A 16 2.11 -2.87 1.44
CA TYR A 16 0.94 -2.01 1.27
C TYR A 16 0.53 -1.92 -0.21
N ASN A 17 -0.58 -1.24 -0.49
CA ASN A 17 -1.01 -0.88 -1.85
C ASN A 17 -1.21 -2.10 -2.79
N LEU A 18 -2.22 -2.94 -2.50
CA LEU A 18 -2.58 -4.07 -3.36
C LEU A 18 -3.06 -3.61 -4.75
N HIS A 19 -2.33 -3.97 -5.81
CA HIS A 19 -2.71 -3.77 -7.21
C HIS A 19 -2.93 -5.12 -7.91
N GLY A 20 -4.12 -5.32 -8.49
CA GLY A 20 -4.50 -6.58 -9.14
C GLY A 20 -3.73 -6.89 -10.44
N ASP A 21 -3.13 -5.87 -11.03
CA ASP A 21 -2.25 -5.91 -12.20
C ASP A 21 -0.77 -6.12 -11.83
N SER A 22 -0.41 -6.00 -10.55
CA SER A 22 0.93 -6.32 -10.07
C SER A 22 1.08 -7.83 -9.90
N PHE A 23 2.08 -8.42 -10.56
CA PHE A 23 2.41 -9.85 -10.38
C PHE A 23 2.75 -10.21 -8.92
N LEU A 24 3.20 -9.23 -8.12
CA LEU A 24 3.50 -9.41 -6.71
C LEU A 24 2.33 -9.04 -5.78
N GLY A 25 1.31 -8.34 -6.29
CA GLY A 25 0.15 -7.83 -5.55
C GLY A 25 0.46 -6.55 -4.78
N CYS A 26 1.20 -6.64 -3.68
CA CYS A 26 1.51 -5.50 -2.80
C CYS A 26 2.97 -5.00 -2.94
N GLU A 27 3.20 -3.74 -2.59
CA GLU A 27 4.49 -3.04 -2.58
C GLU A 27 5.12 -3.05 -1.17
N GLU A 28 6.45 -3.04 -1.08
CA GLU A 28 7.17 -3.05 0.21
C GLU A 28 7.12 -1.69 0.91
N CYS A 29 6.91 -1.70 2.23
CA CYS A 29 6.98 -0.50 3.08
C CYS A 29 8.42 0.01 3.18
N TYR A 30 8.66 1.25 2.74
CA TYR A 30 9.95 1.93 2.94
C TYR A 30 9.92 2.86 4.16
N CYS A 31 9.93 2.28 5.36
CA CYS A 31 9.92 3.03 6.63
C CYS A 31 11.28 3.05 7.33
N SER A 32 12.38 2.73 6.63
CA SER A 32 13.74 2.66 7.18
C SER A 32 13.87 1.81 8.46
N GLY A 33 13.04 0.77 8.60
CA GLY A 33 13.00 -0.10 9.78
C GLY A 33 12.31 0.50 11.02
N VAL A 34 11.76 1.70 10.93
CA VAL A 34 11.06 2.37 12.05
C VAL A 34 9.66 1.81 12.27
N ALA A 35 9.01 1.36 11.19
CA ALA A 35 7.67 0.78 11.22
C ALA A 35 7.57 -0.42 10.28
N SER A 36 6.77 -1.40 10.68
CA SER A 36 6.40 -2.59 9.89
C SER A 36 5.01 -2.48 9.26
N HIS A 37 4.23 -1.48 9.65
CA HIS A 37 2.91 -1.18 9.10
C HIS A 37 2.96 0.19 8.44
N CYS A 38 2.52 0.25 7.18
CA CYS A 38 2.42 1.47 6.42
C CYS A 38 1.13 1.46 5.57
N VAL A 39 0.69 2.63 5.13
CA VAL A 39 -0.46 2.82 4.24
C VAL A 39 -0.10 3.82 3.15
N ALA A 40 -0.83 3.78 2.04
CA ALA A 40 -0.65 4.79 0.99
C ALA A 40 -0.94 6.19 1.56
N SER A 41 -0.08 7.16 1.21
CA SER A 41 -0.32 8.55 1.56
C SER A 41 -1.52 9.10 0.79
N GLN A 42 -2.29 9.97 1.43
CA GLN A 42 -3.39 10.69 0.76
C GLN A 42 -2.90 11.79 -0.19
N TRP A 43 -1.59 12.06 -0.20
CA TRP A 43 -0.96 13.04 -1.07
C TRP A 43 -0.53 12.38 -2.36
N ASP A 44 -1.19 12.73 -3.47
CA ASP A 44 -0.72 12.41 -4.79
C ASP A 44 0.17 13.55 -5.34
N ARG A 45 1.15 13.22 -6.20
CA ARG A 45 2.12 14.19 -6.73
C ARG A 45 1.54 15.12 -7.80
N SER A 46 0.26 15.00 -8.12
CA SER A 46 -0.42 15.97 -8.98
C SER A 46 -0.57 17.26 -8.19
N ASN A 47 0.12 18.28 -8.66
CA ASN A 47 -0.04 19.63 -8.16
C ASN A 47 -1.54 20.01 -8.24
N THR A 48 -2.24 19.98 -7.10
CA THR A 48 -3.60 20.50 -6.79
C THR A 48 -4.68 19.45 -6.43
N SER A 49 -5.08 19.49 -5.14
CA SER A 49 -6.43 19.23 -4.60
C SER A 49 -7.10 17.85 -4.73
N VAL A 50 -6.70 16.89 -3.89
CA VAL A 50 -7.60 15.81 -3.43
C VAL A 50 -7.62 15.67 -1.91
N VAL A 51 -7.72 16.81 -1.19
CA VAL A 51 -8.30 16.77 0.16
C VAL A 51 -9.81 16.95 -0.01
N SER A 52 -10.52 15.84 -0.08
CA SER A 52 -11.95 15.77 0.23
C SER A 52 -12.15 14.55 1.13
N VAL A 53 -11.64 14.67 2.36
CA VAL A 53 -12.17 13.89 3.47
C VAL A 53 -13.49 14.55 3.84
N ALA A 54 -14.59 13.84 3.62
CA ALA A 54 -15.92 14.22 4.10
C ALA A 54 -16.00 14.08 5.62
#